data_AF-A0A944D3N5-F1
#
_entry.id   AF-A0A944D3N5-F1
#
_cell.length_a   1.000
_cell.length_b   1.000
_cell.length_c   1.000
_cell.angle_alpha   90.00
_cell.angle_beta   90.00
_cell.angle_gamma   90.00
#
_symmetry.space_group_name_H-M   'P 1'
#
loop_
_entity.id
_entity.type
_entity.pdbx_description
1 polymer ?
#
loop_
_entity_poly.entity_id
_entity_poly.type
_entity_poly.pdbx_seq_one_letter_code
_entity_poly.pdbx_strand_id
1 'polypeptide(L)'
;MIRLLQRIFKNHYNKTYAYILDVVSLALAIKLLLQLNGATVIINEYQDLAVFGLLAMGSMWLLGAYKMMLRFTALLDVARIGAGLFIATLLFALYTGASSRLEYRYLVLLFYFSLSLLIAYRVLIRLLYHKSIDQTEKVATLLFGAGENGMNAHRALLNSTAIS
;
A
#
# COMPACT_ATOMS: atom_id res chain seq x y z
N MET A 1 -14.78 -8.79 15.99
CA MET A 1 -13.94 -7.94 15.11
C MET A 1 -13.13 -8.76 14.09
N ILE A 2 -12.41 -9.81 14.51
CA ILE A 2 -11.54 -10.63 13.64
C ILE A 2 -12.29 -11.36 12.51
N ARG A 3 -13.52 -11.89 12.76
CA ARG A 3 -14.34 -12.56 11.72
C ARG A 3 -14.84 -11.63 10.60
N LEU A 4 -15.11 -10.37 10.92
CA LEU A 4 -15.55 -9.36 9.93
C LEU A 4 -14.38 -8.93 9.05
N LEU A 5 -13.21 -8.71 9.66
CA LEU A 5 -11.95 -8.55 8.91
C LEU A 5 -11.71 -9.77 8.02
N GLN A 6 -11.74 -10.99 8.54
CA GLN A 6 -11.52 -12.18 7.71
C GLN A 6 -12.49 -12.27 6.52
N ARG A 7 -13.77 -11.87 6.68
CA ARG A 7 -14.73 -11.90 5.56
C ARG A 7 -14.45 -10.85 4.49
N ILE A 8 -14.04 -9.64 4.90
CA ILE A 8 -13.62 -8.56 3.98
C ILE A 8 -12.31 -8.93 3.27
N PHE A 9 -11.37 -9.51 4.00
CA PHE A 9 -10.01 -9.80 3.52
C PHE A 9 -9.87 -11.15 2.78
N LYS A 10 -10.73 -12.15 3.05
CA LYS A 10 -10.72 -13.47 2.37
C LYS A 10 -11.34 -13.43 0.98
N ASN A 11 -12.34 -12.56 0.75
CA ASN A 11 -13.11 -12.61 -0.49
C ASN A 11 -12.64 -11.67 -1.59
N HIS A 12 -12.20 -10.44 -1.34
CA HIS A 12 -11.98 -9.49 -2.44
C HIS A 12 -10.96 -8.39 -2.09
N TYR A 13 -9.71 -8.55 -2.54
CA TYR A 13 -8.88 -7.37 -2.86
C TYR A 13 -8.97 -7.12 -4.36
N ASN A 14 -10.10 -6.55 -4.78
CA ASN A 14 -10.24 -5.99 -6.11
C ASN A 14 -9.33 -4.75 -6.23
N LYS A 15 -8.74 -4.51 -7.41
CA LYS A 15 -7.85 -3.37 -7.67
C LYS A 15 -8.48 -2.05 -7.25
N THR A 16 -9.81 -1.95 -7.32
CA THR A 16 -10.63 -0.81 -6.86
C THR A 16 -10.36 -0.41 -5.41
N TYR A 17 -10.13 -1.35 -4.50
CA TYR A 17 -9.85 -1.04 -3.09
C TYR A 17 -8.52 -0.31 -2.92
N ALA A 18 -7.51 -0.63 -3.75
CA ALA A 18 -6.23 0.06 -3.74
C ALA A 18 -6.37 1.51 -4.18
N TYR A 19 -7.16 1.77 -5.22
CA TYR A 19 -7.44 3.13 -5.68
C TYR A 19 -8.15 3.95 -4.61
N ILE A 20 -9.18 3.40 -3.96
CA ILE A 20 -9.92 4.11 -2.91
C ILE A 20 -9.00 4.46 -1.74
N LEU A 21 -8.17 3.50 -1.29
CA LEU A 21 -7.23 3.74 -0.20
C LEU A 21 -6.15 4.75 -0.57
N ASP A 22 -5.65 4.74 -1.80
CA ASP A 22 -4.72 5.75 -2.29
C ASP A 22 -5.35 7.15 -2.26
N VAL A 23 -6.57 7.31 -2.77
CA VAL A 23 -7.30 8.60 -2.72
C VAL A 23 -7.47 9.08 -1.28
N VAL A 24 -7.92 8.19 -0.38
CA VAL A 24 -8.10 8.54 1.04
C VAL A 24 -6.77 8.93 1.68
N SER A 25 -5.69 8.21 1.38
CA SER A 25 -4.37 8.50 1.94
C SER A 25 -3.79 9.82 1.43
N LEU A 26 -3.97 10.14 0.15
CA LEU A 26 -3.58 11.42 -0.45
C LEU A 26 -4.40 12.57 0.14
N ALA A 27 -5.72 12.40 0.26
CA ALA A 27 -6.58 13.40 0.89
C ALA A 27 -6.17 13.67 2.35
N LEU A 28 -5.79 12.61 3.08
CA LEU A 28 -5.32 12.74 4.46
C LEU A 28 -3.94 13.42 4.52
N ALA A 29 -3.03 13.09 3.60
CA ALA A 29 -1.73 13.75 3.47
C ALA A 29 -1.86 15.25 3.26
N ILE A 30 -2.76 15.66 2.36
CA ILE A 30 -3.01 17.06 2.07
C ILE A 30 -3.68 17.75 3.27
N LYS A 31 -4.63 17.09 3.93
CA LYS A 31 -5.26 17.64 5.14
C LYS A 31 -4.25 17.87 6.27
N LEU A 32 -3.30 16.96 6.46
CA LEU A 32 -2.19 17.14 7.40
C LEU A 32 -1.30 18.31 6.99
N LEU A 33 -1.04 18.47 5.69
CA LEU A 33 -0.28 19.60 5.19
C LEU A 33 -0.97 20.93 5.47
N LEU A 34 -2.28 21.03 5.23
CA LEU A 34 -3.09 22.22 5.48
C LEU A 34 -3.17 22.64 6.96
N GLN A 35 -2.89 21.72 7.90
CA GLN A 35 -2.79 22.06 9.32
C GLN A 35 -1.49 22.80 9.67
N LEU A 36 -0.49 22.83 8.78
CA LEU A 36 0.74 23.59 8.98
C LEU A 36 0.54 25.05 8.55
N ASN A 37 0.91 25.98 9.43
CA ASN A 37 0.87 27.42 9.16
C ASN A 37 1.75 27.78 7.95
N GLY A 38 1.12 28.17 6.84
CA GLY A 38 1.80 28.54 5.59
C GLY A 38 1.60 27.56 4.43
N ALA A 39 0.81 26.49 4.62
CA ALA A 39 0.44 25.57 3.56
C ALA A 39 -0.41 26.20 2.44
N THR A 40 -1.10 27.30 2.75
CA THR A 40 -1.86 28.09 1.77
C THR A 40 -0.98 28.70 0.68
N VAL A 41 0.35 28.75 0.88
CA VAL A 41 1.27 29.25 -0.14
C VAL A 41 1.30 28.35 -1.39
N ILE A 42 0.90 27.09 -1.28
CA ILE A 42 0.85 26.14 -2.41
C ILE A 42 -0.55 25.68 -2.73
N ILE A 43 -1.36 25.42 -1.70
CA ILE A 43 -2.72 24.92 -1.86
C ILE A 43 -3.63 26.04 -1.39
N ASN A 44 -3.95 26.94 -2.30
CA ASN A 44 -4.82 28.08 -2.02
C ASN A 44 -6.29 27.71 -2.26
N GLU A 45 -6.55 26.83 -3.23
CA GLU A 45 -7.90 26.46 -3.64
C GLU A 45 -8.17 24.95 -3.54
N TYR A 46 -9.44 24.60 -3.34
CA TYR A 46 -9.90 23.20 -3.40
C TYR A 46 -9.59 22.55 -4.77
N GLN A 47 -9.40 23.36 -5.81
CA GLN A 47 -9.01 22.91 -7.15
C GLN A 47 -7.58 22.33 -7.16
N ASP A 48 -6.62 22.97 -6.48
CA ASP A 48 -5.23 22.50 -6.41
C ASP A 48 -5.14 21.11 -5.77
N LEU A 49 -6.04 20.85 -4.82
CA LEU A 49 -6.19 19.57 -4.14
C LEU A 49 -6.61 18.46 -5.12
N ALA A 50 -7.57 18.75 -5.99
CA ALA A 50 -8.02 17.84 -7.03
C ALA A 50 -6.94 17.64 -8.11
N VAL A 51 -6.25 18.71 -8.51
CA VAL A 51 -5.18 18.65 -9.51
C VAL A 51 -4.03 17.77 -9.03
N PHE A 52 -3.55 17.97 -7.80
CA PHE A 52 -2.50 17.12 -7.23
C PHE A 52 -2.94 15.65 -7.13
N GLY A 53 -4.17 15.40 -6.66
CA GLY A 53 -4.71 14.04 -6.56
C GLY A 53 -4.78 13.33 -7.92
N LEU A 54 -5.24 14.03 -8.96
CA LEU A 54 -5.30 13.50 -10.33
C LEU A 54 -3.91 13.26 -10.91
N LEU A 55 -2.97 14.18 -10.72
CA LEU A 55 -1.58 14.01 -11.16
C LEU A 55 -0.91 12.83 -10.47
N ALA A 56 -1.08 12.69 -9.15
CA ALA A 56 -0.53 11.59 -8.37
C ALA A 56 -1.12 10.24 -8.79
N MET A 57 -2.43 10.15 -8.97
CA MET A 57 -3.07 8.93 -9.45
C MET A 57 -2.66 8.59 -10.88
N GLY A 58 -2.64 9.58 -11.77
CA GLY A 58 -2.26 9.41 -13.17
C GLY A 58 -0.82 8.92 -13.31
N SER A 59 0.12 9.52 -12.58
CA SER A 59 1.53 9.13 -12.62
C SER A 59 1.77 7.74 -12.04
N MET A 60 1.13 7.40 -10.91
CA MET A 60 1.20 6.06 -10.32
C MET A 60 0.57 5.00 -11.24
N TRP A 61 -0.49 5.35 -11.97
CA TRP A 61 -1.11 4.48 -12.94
C TRP A 61 -0.23 4.22 -14.16
N LEU A 62 0.39 5.27 -14.72
CA LEU A 62 1.32 5.16 -15.85
C LEU A 62 2.53 4.27 -15.51
N LEU A 63 3.07 4.37 -14.31
CA LEU A 63 4.17 3.52 -13.83
C LEU A 63 3.73 2.11 -13.41
N GLY A 64 2.45 1.78 -13.54
CA GLY A 64 1.92 0.45 -13.29
C GLY A 64 1.85 0.07 -11.81
N ALA A 65 1.80 1.04 -10.88
CA ALA A 65 1.68 0.78 -9.45
C ALA A 65 0.42 -0.05 -9.08
N TYR A 66 -0.62 0.01 -9.91
CA TYR A 66 -1.90 -0.69 -9.71
C TYR A 66 -2.01 -2.05 -10.44
N LYS A 67 -0.95 -2.51 -11.12
CA LYS A 67 -0.99 -3.82 -11.79
C LYS A 67 -1.04 -4.98 -10.79
N MET A 68 -0.62 -4.75 -9.55
CA MET A 68 -0.43 -5.79 -8.53
C MET A 68 -1.50 -5.78 -7.42
N MET A 69 -1.73 -6.94 -6.80
CA MET A 69 -2.57 -7.08 -5.61
C MET A 69 -1.86 -6.53 -4.36
N LEU A 70 -2.59 -5.77 -3.53
CA LEU A 70 -2.10 -5.12 -2.30
C LEU A 70 -1.39 -6.07 -1.30
N ARG A 71 -1.70 -7.36 -1.35
CA ARG A 71 -1.12 -8.42 -0.50
C ARG A 71 0.36 -8.67 -0.78
N PHE A 72 0.83 -8.40 -1.99
CA PHE A 72 2.17 -8.78 -2.45
C PHE A 72 3.06 -7.57 -2.77
N THR A 73 2.81 -6.41 -2.16
CA THR A 73 3.63 -5.21 -2.37
C THR A 73 5.12 -5.51 -2.18
N ALA A 74 5.83 -5.64 -3.30
CA ALA A 74 7.26 -5.86 -3.33
C ALA A 74 7.98 -4.52 -3.12
N LEU A 75 9.25 -4.57 -2.74
CA LEU A 75 10.09 -3.36 -2.63
C LEU A 75 10.07 -2.55 -3.94
N LEU A 76 10.02 -3.25 -5.07
CA LEU A 76 9.96 -2.65 -6.40
C LEU A 76 8.65 -1.88 -6.66
N ASP A 77 7.55 -2.28 -6.03
CA ASP A 77 6.27 -1.55 -6.16
C ASP A 77 6.26 -0.28 -5.33
N VAL A 78 6.87 -0.32 -4.14
CA VAL A 78 7.11 0.89 -3.33
C VAL A 78 7.97 1.87 -4.10
N ALA A 79 9.00 1.39 -4.81
CA ALA A 79 9.83 2.23 -5.67
C ALA A 79 9.03 2.85 -6.83
N ARG A 80 8.12 2.10 -7.48
CA ARG A 80 7.23 2.63 -8.52
C ARG A 80 6.27 3.71 -8.00
N ILE A 81 5.71 3.50 -6.80
CA ILE A 81 4.86 4.51 -6.14
C ILE A 81 5.68 5.77 -5.86
N GLY A 82 6.87 5.63 -5.27
CA GLY A 82 7.76 6.74 -4.99
C GLY A 82 8.14 7.52 -6.26
N ALA A 83 8.48 6.82 -7.34
CA ALA A 83 8.77 7.43 -8.63
C ALA A 83 7.55 8.15 -9.23
N GLY A 84 6.36 7.56 -9.14
CA GLY A 84 5.13 8.17 -9.64
C GLY A 84 4.79 9.44 -8.88
N LEU A 85 4.92 9.40 -7.55
CA LEU A 85 4.67 10.54 -6.69
C LEU A 85 5.70 11.64 -6.89
N PHE A 86 6.95 11.28 -7.16
CA PHE A 86 8.01 12.23 -7.50
C PHE A 86 7.68 12.98 -8.80
N ILE A 87 7.29 12.26 -9.85
CA ILE A 87 6.84 12.86 -11.11
C ILE A 87 5.63 13.76 -10.90
N ALA A 88 4.63 13.31 -10.13
CA ALA A 88 3.45 14.13 -9.84
C ALA A 88 3.79 15.41 -9.08
N THR A 89 4.73 15.34 -8.14
CA THR A 89 5.19 16.52 -7.38
C THR A 89 5.92 17.51 -8.27
N LEU A 90 6.73 17.03 -9.23
CA LEU A 90 7.38 17.89 -10.23
C LEU A 90 6.36 18.56 -11.16
N LEU A 91 5.39 17.80 -11.68
CA LEU A 91 4.33 18.34 -12.53
C LEU A 91 3.47 19.36 -11.77
N PHE A 92 3.20 19.09 -10.49
CA PHE A 92 2.45 19.99 -9.64
C PHE A 92 3.25 21.28 -9.34
N ALA A 93 4.55 21.18 -9.12
CA ALA A 93 5.42 22.35 -8.94
C ALA A 93 5.43 23.27 -10.17
N LEU A 94 5.43 22.67 -11.38
CA LEU A 94 5.30 23.41 -12.64
C LEU A 94 3.92 24.07 -12.77
N TYR A 95 2.86 23.37 -12.37
CA TYR A 95 1.49 23.89 -12.38
C TYR A 95 1.32 25.08 -11.43
N THR A 96 1.84 25.00 -10.20
CA THR A 96 1.74 26.07 -9.20
C THR A 96 2.70 27.23 -9.46
N GLY A 97 3.61 27.11 -10.43
CA GLY A 97 4.62 28.15 -10.72
C GLY A 97 5.59 28.37 -9.56
N ALA A 98 5.95 27.31 -8.83
CA ALA A 98 6.73 27.42 -7.60
C ALA A 98 8.12 28.05 -7.85
N SER A 99 8.38 29.19 -7.23
CA SER A 99 9.62 29.97 -7.40
C SER A 99 10.29 30.30 -6.06
N SER A 100 9.54 30.30 -4.95
CA SER A 100 10.07 30.67 -3.64
C SER A 100 10.64 29.48 -2.88
N ARG A 101 11.65 29.73 -2.03
CA ARG A 101 12.25 28.68 -1.17
C ARG A 101 11.23 28.04 -0.23
N LEU A 102 10.20 28.78 0.16
CA LEU A 102 9.14 28.30 1.04
C LEU A 102 8.21 27.33 0.28
N GLU A 103 7.86 27.63 -0.96
CA GLU A 103 7.09 26.72 -1.83
C GLU A 103 7.81 25.39 -2.05
N TYR A 104 9.11 25.42 -2.36
CA TYR A 104 9.86 24.16 -2.51
C TYR A 104 9.87 23.31 -1.24
N ARG A 105 9.91 23.92 -0.05
CA ARG A 105 9.83 23.18 1.22
C ARG A 105 8.49 22.49 1.39
N TYR A 106 7.39 23.18 1.09
CA TYR A 106 6.05 22.62 1.21
C TYR A 106 5.75 21.56 0.14
N LEU A 107 6.27 21.70 -1.09
CA LEU A 107 6.20 20.65 -2.12
C LEU A 107 6.92 19.38 -1.66
N VAL A 108 8.12 19.52 -1.11
CA VAL A 108 8.89 18.40 -0.58
C VAL A 108 8.17 17.77 0.61
N LEU A 109 7.57 18.58 1.49
CA LEU A 109 6.76 18.09 2.60
C LEU A 109 5.54 17.29 2.12
N LEU A 110 4.85 17.78 1.09
CA LEU A 110 3.71 17.12 0.46
C LEU A 110 4.11 15.76 -0.10
N PHE A 111 5.25 15.69 -0.78
CA PHE A 111 5.82 14.44 -1.26
C PHE A 111 6.08 13.45 -0.11
N TYR A 112 6.74 13.88 0.97
CA TYR A 112 7.05 13.01 2.10
C TYR A 112 5.80 12.53 2.86
N PHE A 113 4.83 13.41 3.11
CA PHE A 113 3.58 13.00 3.77
C PHE A 113 2.78 12.02 2.92
N SER A 114 2.63 12.31 1.63
CA SER A 114 1.92 11.42 0.71
C SER A 114 2.61 10.06 0.63
N LEU A 115 3.93 10.03 0.44
CA LEU A 115 4.71 8.79 0.37
C LEU A 115 4.62 7.98 1.65
N SER A 116 4.78 8.61 2.80
CA SER A 116 4.74 7.92 4.11
C SER A 116 3.37 7.30 4.38
N LEU A 117 2.27 8.01 4.12
CA LEU A 117 0.92 7.47 4.29
C LEU A 117 0.63 6.32 3.32
N LEU A 118 1.00 6.49 2.05
CA LEU A 118 0.82 5.46 1.01
C LEU A 118 1.58 4.17 1.35
N ILE A 119 2.78 4.27 1.91
CA ILE A 119 3.56 3.12 2.34
C ILE A 119 2.99 2.54 3.64
N ALA A 120 2.66 3.40 4.62
CA ALA A 120 2.21 2.98 5.94
C ALA A 120 0.94 2.11 5.87
N TYR A 121 -0.07 2.54 5.10
CA TYR A 121 -1.30 1.75 4.99
C TYR A 121 -1.05 0.41 4.29
N ARG A 122 -0.16 0.35 3.29
CA ARG A 122 0.22 -0.90 2.59
C ARG A 122 0.92 -1.87 3.54
N VAL A 123 1.85 -1.37 4.34
CA VAL A 123 2.53 -2.17 5.38
C VAL A 123 1.52 -2.66 6.42
N LEU A 124 0.60 -1.79 6.86
CA LEU A 124 -0.45 -2.14 7.80
C LEU A 124 -1.36 -3.24 7.26
N ILE A 125 -1.78 -3.18 5.99
CA ILE A 125 -2.56 -4.23 5.32
C ILE A 125 -1.77 -5.54 5.26
N ARG A 126 -0.49 -5.48 4.90
CA ARG A 126 0.38 -6.66 4.85
C ARG A 126 0.51 -7.34 6.21
N LEU A 127 0.67 -6.56 7.28
CA LEU A 127 0.74 -7.06 8.66
C LEU A 127 -0.59 -7.65 9.14
N LEU A 128 -1.71 -6.96 8.88
CA LEU A 128 -3.05 -7.47 9.19
C LEU A 128 -3.29 -8.81 8.49
N TYR A 129 -2.85 -8.96 7.25
CA TYR A 129 -2.99 -10.20 6.49
C TYR A 129 -2.15 -11.34 7.07
N HIS A 130 -0.88 -11.07 7.39
CA HIS A 130 0.01 -12.04 8.03
C HIS A 130 -0.56 -12.56 9.35
N LYS A 131 -1.22 -11.70 10.13
CA LYS A 131 -1.88 -12.06 11.38
C LYS A 131 -3.25 -12.74 11.19
N SER A 132 -3.94 -12.50 10.07
CA SER A 132 -5.28 -13.06 9.82
C SER A 132 -5.26 -14.47 9.23
N ILE A 133 -4.16 -14.84 8.56
CA ILE A 133 -3.87 -16.24 8.22
C ILE A 133 -3.23 -16.86 9.44
N ASP A 134 -4.09 -17.30 10.36
CA ASP A 134 -3.73 -18.44 11.18
C ASP A 134 -3.56 -19.62 10.20
N GLN A 135 -2.40 -20.29 10.19
CA GLN A 135 -2.09 -21.41 9.29
C GLN A 135 -2.89 -22.68 9.68
N THR A 136 -4.20 -22.54 9.84
CA THR A 136 -5.13 -23.62 10.13
C THR A 136 -5.67 -24.27 8.86
N GLU A 137 -5.16 -23.91 7.68
CA GLU A 137 -5.40 -24.68 6.46
C GLU A 137 -4.37 -25.81 6.38
N LYS A 138 -4.81 -27.01 6.80
CA LYS A 138 -4.08 -28.26 6.58
C LYS A 138 -3.82 -28.41 5.09
N VAL A 139 -2.55 -28.31 4.67
CA VAL A 139 -2.15 -28.57 3.30
C VAL A 139 -2.33 -30.08 3.06
N ALA A 140 -3.14 -30.45 2.06
CA ALA A 140 -3.31 -31.84 1.68
C ALA A 140 -2.00 -32.33 1.03
N THR A 141 -1.16 -33.01 1.81
CA THR A 141 0.12 -33.54 1.34
C THR A 141 -0.08 -34.96 0.83
N LEU A 142 0.12 -35.17 -0.48
CA LEU A 142 0.19 -36.49 -1.08
C LEU A 142 1.63 -37.02 -0.94
N LEU A 143 1.77 -38.16 -0.28
CA LEU A 143 3.05 -38.84 -0.08
C LEU A 143 3.13 -40.01 -1.06
N PHE A 144 4.02 -39.93 -2.04
CA PHE A 144 4.20 -40.98 -3.04
C PHE A 144 5.22 -42.02 -2.53
N GLY A 145 4.79 -43.28 -2.50
CA GLY A 145 5.59 -44.41 -2.02
C GLY A 145 5.33 -44.74 -0.55
N ALA A 146 4.75 -45.92 -0.28
CA ALA A 146 4.44 -46.44 1.06
C ALA A 146 5.51 -47.39 1.61
N GLY A 147 6.76 -47.24 1.15
CA GLY A 147 7.90 -47.96 1.72
C GLY A 147 8.27 -47.43 3.11
N GLU A 148 9.30 -48.01 3.72
CA GLU A 148 9.76 -47.68 5.07
C GLU A 148 10.05 -46.17 5.25
N ASN A 149 10.65 -45.53 4.25
CA ASN A 149 10.92 -44.10 4.24
C ASN A 149 9.65 -43.23 4.12
N GLY A 150 8.66 -43.68 3.36
CA GLY A 150 7.37 -42.98 3.22
C GLY A 150 6.52 -43.07 4.48
N MET A 151 6.54 -44.23 5.14
CA MET A 151 5.94 -44.45 6.45
C MET A 151 6.57 -43.57 7.54
N ASN A 152 7.90 -43.44 7.53
CA ASN A 152 8.62 -42.59 8.48
C ASN A 152 8.32 -41.09 8.24
N ALA A 153 8.24 -40.65 6.98
CA ALA A 153 7.84 -39.28 6.64
C ALA A 153 6.39 -38.98 7.05
N HIS A 154 5.46 -39.91 6.83
CA HIS A 154 4.06 -39.77 7.27
C HIS A 154 3.95 -39.66 8.80
N ARG A 155 4.67 -40.50 9.56
CA ARG A 155 4.70 -40.44 11.03
C ARG A 155 5.30 -39.14 11.54
N ALA A 156 6.37 -38.64 10.92
CA ALA A 156 6.99 -37.37 11.29
C ALA A 156 6.04 -36.18 11.08
N LEU A 157 5.27 -36.18 9.98
CA LEU A 157 4.27 -35.15 9.69
C LEU A 157 3.07 -35.20 10.65
N LEU A 158 2.65 -36.39 11.08
CA LEU A 158 1.60 -36.52 12.10
C LEU A 158 2.08 -36.06 13.47
N ASN A 159 3.27 -36.49 13.88
CA ASN A 159 3.81 -36.18 15.21
C ASN A 159 4.25 -34.72 15.37
N SER A 160 4.65 -34.04 14.29
CA SER A 160 4.98 -32.60 14.34
C SER A 160 3.77 -31.72 14.62
N THR A 161 2.55 -32.21 14.36
CA THR A 161 1.29 -31.52 14.72
C THR A 161 0.85 -31.72 16.17
N ALA A 162 1.52 -32.60 16.93
CA ALA A 162 1.19 -32.90 18.33
C ALA A 162 1.93 -32.03 19.37
N ILE A 163 2.83 -31.13 18.93
CA ILE A 163 3.62 -30.24 19.81
C ILE A 163 3.14 -28.76 19.69
N SER A 164 1.94 -28.53 19.14
CA SER A 164 1.27 -27.21 19.19
C SER A 164 0.25 -27.15 20.31
#